data_AF-A0A7U9RHI7-F1
#
_entry.id   AF-A0A7U9RHI7-F1
#
_cell.length_a   1.000
_cell.length_b   1.000
_cell.length_c   1.000
_cell.angle_alpha   90.00
_cell.angle_beta   90.00
_cell.angle_gamma   90.00
#
_symmetry.space_group_name_H-M   'P 1'
#
loop_
_entity.id
_entity.type
_entity.pdbx_description
1 polymer ?
#
loop_
_entity_poly.entity_id
_entity_poly.type
_entity_poly.pdbx_seq_one_letter_code
_entity_poly.pdbx_strand_id
1 'polypeptide(L)'
;MYITVKQAAEKWGISDRRVRILCSEGKISGATREGRSWMIPSNAKKPQDGRFKATESLLAAIDRKKRELDARRPLTAGELERLTEEFIIEYTYNSNAIEGNTLTLRETDMVLRGLTIDKKPLKDHMEAVGHKEAFDFVRDLVKKQISLSESIIKQIHYLVLADKREDRGVYRRVPVRIMGAKHEPVQPYLIQPKMEQLLETYRNSTDHIIPRLAWFHIEFEGIHPFIEWKRMRKYVQNPFSENHASKTNL
;
A
#
# COMPACT_ATOMS: atom_id res chain seq x y z
N MET A 1 -11.87 -12.01 -40.17
CA MET A 1 -11.10 -10.75 -40.15
C MET A 1 -10.02 -10.87 -39.09
N TYR A 2 -8.79 -10.48 -39.39
CA TYR A 2 -7.66 -10.54 -38.46
C TYR A 2 -7.25 -9.12 -38.03
N ILE A 3 -6.73 -9.00 -36.82
CA ILE A 3 -6.15 -7.78 -36.27
C ILE A 3 -4.66 -8.00 -35.99
N THR A 4 -3.91 -6.91 -36.03
CA THR A 4 -2.49 -6.90 -35.70
C THR A 4 -2.26 -7.03 -34.19
N VAL A 5 -1.02 -7.37 -33.81
CA VAL A 5 -0.55 -7.35 -32.42
C VAL A 5 -0.85 -6.02 -31.72
N LYS A 6 -0.63 -4.90 -32.42
CA LYS A 6 -0.82 -3.56 -31.86
C LYS A 6 -2.30 -3.27 -31.58
N GLN A 7 -3.19 -3.63 -32.52
CA GLN A 7 -4.63 -3.50 -32.33
C GLN A 7 -5.15 -4.41 -31.21
N ALA A 8 -4.61 -5.63 -31.09
CA ALA A 8 -4.94 -6.52 -29.97
C ALA A 8 -4.42 -5.97 -28.63
N ALA A 9 -3.23 -5.37 -28.60
CA ALA A 9 -2.63 -4.74 -27.43
C ALA A 9 -3.48 -3.58 -26.90
N GLU A 10 -3.92 -2.69 -27.80
CA GLU A 10 -4.84 -1.59 -27.50
C GLU A 10 -6.21 -2.12 -27.03
N LYS A 11 -6.80 -3.10 -27.75
CA LYS A 11 -8.08 -3.73 -27.38
C LYS A 11 -8.06 -4.36 -25.99
N TRP A 12 -6.93 -4.90 -25.55
CA TRP A 12 -6.82 -5.66 -24.31
C TRP A 12 -6.12 -4.90 -23.17
N GLY A 13 -5.65 -3.67 -23.41
CA GLY A 13 -4.92 -2.86 -22.44
C GLY A 13 -3.63 -3.53 -21.94
N ILE A 14 -2.88 -4.19 -22.83
CA ILE A 14 -1.60 -4.86 -22.50
C ILE A 14 -0.52 -4.48 -23.51
N SER A 15 0.75 -4.74 -23.21
CA SER A 15 1.84 -4.41 -24.14
C SER A 15 1.89 -5.34 -25.35
N ASP A 16 2.34 -4.83 -26.51
CA ASP A 16 2.62 -5.61 -27.73
C ASP A 16 3.48 -6.84 -27.44
N ARG A 17 4.49 -6.69 -26.58
CA ARG A 17 5.35 -7.80 -26.13
C ARG A 17 4.53 -8.90 -25.49
N ARG A 18 3.59 -8.56 -24.61
CA ARG A 18 2.73 -9.55 -23.94
C ARG A 18 1.80 -10.24 -24.93
N VAL A 19 1.24 -9.53 -25.90
CA VAL A 19 0.42 -10.13 -26.97
C VAL A 19 1.24 -11.14 -27.78
N ARG A 20 2.46 -10.80 -28.21
CA ARG A 20 3.33 -11.74 -28.94
C ARG A 20 3.66 -12.99 -28.13
N ILE A 21 3.92 -12.84 -26.83
CA ILE A 21 4.16 -13.97 -25.92
C ILE A 21 2.92 -14.87 -25.85
N LEU A 22 1.72 -14.29 -25.70
CA LEU A 22 0.47 -15.07 -25.67
C LEU A 22 0.21 -15.82 -26.97
N CYS A 23 0.56 -15.23 -28.12
CA CYS A 23 0.49 -15.91 -29.41
C CYS A 23 1.50 -17.07 -29.48
N SER A 24 2.76 -16.85 -29.08
CA SER A 24 3.80 -17.90 -29.11
C SER A 24 3.54 -19.04 -28.13
N GLU A 25 2.88 -18.75 -27.01
CA GLU A 25 2.45 -19.74 -26.02
C GLU A 25 1.16 -20.47 -26.43
N GLY A 26 0.59 -20.16 -27.60
CA GLY A 26 -0.65 -20.78 -28.09
C GLY A 26 -1.91 -20.42 -27.29
N LYS A 27 -1.87 -19.36 -26.47
CA LYS A 27 -2.97 -18.97 -25.58
C LYS A 27 -4.09 -18.21 -26.28
N ILE A 28 -3.86 -17.76 -27.52
CA ILE A 28 -4.85 -17.05 -28.34
C ILE A 28 -5.33 -18.01 -29.43
N SER A 29 -6.54 -18.53 -29.26
CA SER A 29 -7.14 -19.46 -30.24
C SER A 29 -7.24 -18.81 -31.62
N GLY A 30 -6.79 -19.53 -32.64
CA GLY A 30 -6.81 -19.08 -34.03
C GLY A 30 -5.75 -18.03 -34.39
N ALA A 31 -4.82 -17.70 -33.48
CA ALA A 31 -3.67 -16.86 -33.82
C ALA A 31 -2.69 -17.65 -34.68
N THR A 32 -2.36 -17.13 -35.86
CA THR A 32 -1.40 -17.73 -36.79
C THR A 32 -0.25 -16.77 -37.07
N ARG A 33 0.90 -17.31 -37.44
CA ARG A 33 2.07 -16.51 -37.80
C ARG A 33 2.19 -16.48 -39.32
N GLU A 34 2.14 -15.29 -39.89
CA GLU A 34 2.30 -15.05 -41.32
C GLU A 34 3.55 -14.19 -41.52
N GLY A 35 4.63 -14.82 -42.01
CA GLY A 35 5.96 -14.21 -42.08
C GLY A 35 6.47 -13.78 -40.69
N ARG A 36 6.69 -12.46 -40.52
CA ARG A 36 7.15 -11.85 -39.25
C ARG A 36 6.01 -11.33 -38.38
N SER A 37 4.77 -11.43 -38.83
CA SER A 37 3.60 -10.85 -38.17
C SER A 37 2.69 -11.93 -37.58
N TRP A 38 2.03 -11.59 -36.47
CA TRP A 38 0.96 -12.41 -35.91
C TRP A 38 -0.39 -11.92 -36.42
N MET A 39 -1.18 -12.86 -36.92
CA MET A 39 -2.56 -12.68 -37.35
C MET A 39 -3.46 -13.16 -36.23
N ILE A 40 -4.12 -12.23 -35.52
CA ILE A 40 -5.00 -12.54 -34.39
C ILE A 40 -6.45 -12.40 -34.86
N PRO A 41 -7.33 -13.39 -34.67
CA PRO A 41 -8.73 -13.24 -35.05
C PRO A 41 -9.37 -12.01 -34.37
N SER A 42 -10.13 -11.21 -35.12
CA SER A 42 -10.74 -9.98 -34.56
C SER A 42 -11.71 -10.26 -33.41
N ASN A 43 -12.32 -11.45 -33.40
CA ASN A 43 -13.21 -11.95 -32.35
C ASN A 43 -12.46 -12.64 -31.18
N ALA A 44 -11.12 -12.75 -31.22
CA ALA A 44 -10.35 -13.33 -30.14
C ALA A 44 -10.57 -12.55 -28.83
N LYS A 45 -10.86 -13.28 -27.75
CA LYS A 45 -10.93 -12.75 -26.39
C LYS A 45 -9.55 -12.75 -25.76
N LYS A 46 -9.29 -11.77 -24.88
CA LYS A 46 -8.06 -11.72 -24.09
C LYS A 46 -7.93 -13.02 -23.28
N PRO A 47 -6.83 -13.78 -23.39
CA PRO A 47 -6.62 -14.96 -22.58
C PRO A 47 -6.63 -14.60 -21.09
N GLN A 48 -7.27 -15.44 -20.28
CA GLN A 48 -7.30 -15.25 -18.82
C GLN A 48 -5.88 -15.37 -18.27
N ASP A 49 -5.49 -14.46 -17.38
CA ASP A 49 -4.17 -14.51 -16.76
C ASP A 49 -4.08 -15.72 -15.82
N GLY A 50 -3.31 -16.74 -16.22
CA GLY A 50 -3.17 -18.00 -15.49
C GLY A 50 -2.55 -17.87 -14.09
N ARG A 51 -2.11 -16.67 -13.68
CA ARG A 51 -1.73 -16.38 -12.28
C ARG A 51 -2.92 -16.40 -11.32
N PHE A 52 -4.15 -16.22 -11.81
CA PHE A 52 -5.38 -16.26 -11.02
C PHE A 52 -6.07 -17.62 -11.11
N LYS A 53 -5.34 -18.72 -10.90
CA LYS A 53 -5.89 -20.08 -10.75
C LYS A 53 -6.16 -20.42 -9.28
N ALA A 54 -6.89 -19.58 -8.57
CA ALA A 54 -7.44 -19.97 -7.28
C ALA A 54 -8.92 -20.33 -7.50
N THR A 55 -9.32 -21.54 -7.11
CA THR A 55 -10.72 -22.01 -7.11
C THR A 55 -11.63 -21.11 -6.26
N GLU A 56 -11.02 -20.33 -5.36
CA GLU A 56 -11.63 -19.34 -4.50
C GLU A 56 -11.06 -17.94 -4.82
N SER A 57 -11.92 -16.91 -4.82
CA SER A 57 -11.46 -15.52 -4.89
C SER A 57 -10.55 -15.19 -3.70
N LEU A 58 -9.44 -14.46 -3.94
CA LEU A 58 -8.53 -14.04 -2.86
C LEU A 58 -9.26 -13.32 -1.71
N LEU A 59 -10.31 -12.56 -2.04
CA LEU A 59 -11.12 -11.87 -1.03
C LEU A 59 -11.87 -12.86 -0.13
N ALA A 60 -12.47 -13.91 -0.70
CA ALA A 60 -13.15 -14.94 0.07
C ALA A 60 -12.19 -15.70 0.99
N ALA A 61 -10.96 -15.96 0.52
CA ALA A 61 -9.93 -16.59 1.34
C ALA A 61 -9.50 -15.68 2.51
N ILE A 62 -9.38 -14.37 2.29
CA ILE A 62 -9.09 -13.37 3.34
C ILE A 62 -10.23 -13.34 4.37
N ASP A 63 -11.48 -13.29 3.92
CA ASP A 63 -12.65 -13.25 4.81
C ASP A 63 -12.81 -14.52 5.64
N ARG A 64 -12.50 -15.68 5.06
CA ARG A 64 -12.46 -16.93 5.82
C ARG A 64 -11.41 -16.87 6.92
N LYS A 65 -10.17 -16.50 6.57
CA LYS A 65 -9.07 -16.41 7.55
C LYS A 65 -9.36 -15.39 8.65
N LYS A 66 -9.97 -14.26 8.30
CA LYS A 66 -10.40 -13.25 9.27
C LYS A 66 -11.43 -13.82 10.24
N ARG A 67 -12.49 -14.49 9.75
CA ARG A 67 -13.47 -15.16 10.62
C ARG A 67 -12.85 -16.21 11.53
N GLU A 68 -11.91 -16.98 11.01
CA GLU A 68 -11.18 -18.00 11.76
C GLU A 68 -10.30 -17.40 12.88
N LEU A 69 -9.72 -16.22 12.64
CA LEU A 69 -8.98 -15.46 13.65
C LEU A 69 -9.92 -14.86 14.70
N ASP A 70 -11.02 -14.25 14.24
CA ASP A 70 -12.01 -13.61 15.12
C ASP A 70 -12.66 -14.65 16.07
N ALA A 71 -12.87 -15.89 15.60
CA ALA A 71 -13.39 -17.00 16.42
C ALA A 71 -12.43 -17.51 17.50
N ARG A 72 -11.15 -17.12 17.46
CA ARG A 72 -10.14 -17.49 18.48
C ARG A 72 -9.94 -16.40 19.54
N ARG A 73 -10.70 -15.30 19.48
CA ARG A 73 -10.68 -14.23 20.49
C ARG A 73 -11.60 -14.54 21.67
N PRO A 74 -11.35 -13.97 22.87
CA PRO A 74 -10.27 -13.05 23.20
C PRO A 74 -8.93 -13.75 23.37
N LEU A 75 -7.85 -13.06 23.02
CA LEU A 75 -6.49 -13.45 23.41
C LEU A 75 -6.26 -13.01 24.86
N THR A 76 -5.38 -13.71 25.59
CA THR A 76 -4.94 -13.22 26.90
C THR A 76 -4.14 -11.92 26.76
N ALA A 77 -4.08 -11.13 27.84
CA ALA A 77 -3.34 -9.87 27.82
C ALA A 77 -1.86 -10.06 27.43
N GLY A 78 -1.21 -11.11 27.95
CA GLY A 78 0.18 -11.44 27.63
C GLY A 78 0.40 -11.93 26.20
N GLU A 79 -0.55 -12.71 25.64
CA GLU A 79 -0.48 -13.09 24.22
C GLU A 79 -0.61 -11.89 23.31
N LEU A 80 -1.55 -10.99 23.61
CA LEU A 80 -1.77 -9.78 22.84
C LEU A 80 -0.57 -8.83 22.91
N GLU A 81 0.01 -8.65 24.11
CA GLU A 81 1.21 -7.85 24.31
C GLU A 81 2.38 -8.39 23.48
N ARG A 82 2.69 -9.69 23.60
CA ARG A 82 3.78 -10.33 22.86
C ARG A 82 3.59 -10.21 21.34
N LEU A 83 2.40 -10.52 20.83
CA LEU A 83 2.11 -10.43 19.39
C LEU A 83 2.19 -8.98 18.89
N THR A 84 1.76 -8.02 19.71
CA THR A 84 1.86 -6.59 19.37
C THR A 84 3.32 -6.14 19.34
N GLU A 85 4.14 -6.57 20.30
CA GLU A 85 5.56 -6.26 20.38
C GLU A 85 6.34 -6.86 19.19
N GLU A 86 6.09 -8.13 18.87
CA GLU A 86 6.68 -8.78 17.68
C GLU A 86 6.28 -8.04 16.40
N PHE A 87 5.00 -7.72 16.25
CA PHE A 87 4.50 -7.02 15.07
C PHE A 87 5.09 -5.62 14.93
N ILE A 88 5.17 -4.82 16.00
CA ILE A 88 5.64 -3.43 15.90
C ILE A 88 7.13 -3.36 15.54
N ILE A 89 7.94 -4.30 16.05
CA ILE A 89 9.37 -4.39 15.71
C ILE A 89 9.53 -4.71 14.23
N GLU A 90 8.87 -5.78 13.76
CA GLU A 90 8.94 -6.20 12.36
C GLU A 90 8.38 -5.12 11.43
N TYR A 91 7.24 -4.53 11.78
CA TYR A 91 6.59 -3.51 10.97
C TYR A 91 7.47 -2.26 10.84
N THR A 92 8.08 -1.82 11.94
CA THR A 92 9.00 -0.67 11.96
C THR A 92 10.26 -0.94 11.14
N TYR A 93 10.91 -2.09 11.35
CA TYR A 93 12.09 -2.48 10.59
C TYR A 93 11.78 -2.53 9.09
N ASN A 94 10.74 -3.28 8.70
CA ASN A 94 10.40 -3.47 7.30
C ASN A 94 9.93 -2.17 6.63
N SER A 95 9.30 -1.23 7.34
CA SER A 95 8.92 0.07 6.78
C SER A 95 10.16 0.91 6.50
N ASN A 96 10.95 1.16 7.53
CA ASN A 96 12.09 2.06 7.42
C ASN A 96 13.17 1.49 6.47
N ALA A 97 13.36 0.17 6.43
CA ALA A 97 14.32 -0.48 5.51
C ALA A 97 13.97 -0.24 4.03
N ILE A 98 12.68 -0.18 3.65
CA ILE A 98 12.27 0.16 2.27
C ILE A 98 12.66 1.60 1.90
N GLU A 99 12.78 2.46 2.90
CA GLU A 99 13.11 3.88 2.75
C GLU A 99 14.61 4.16 2.87
N GLY A 100 15.41 3.12 3.13
CA GLY A 100 16.86 3.19 3.17
C GLY A 100 17.46 3.31 4.58
N ASN A 101 16.65 3.12 5.63
CA ASN A 101 17.17 3.01 7.00
C ASN A 101 18.08 1.78 7.12
N THR A 102 19.18 1.94 7.85
CA THR A 102 20.27 0.95 7.89
C THR A 102 20.27 0.07 9.13
N LEU A 103 19.33 0.26 10.07
CA LEU A 103 19.18 -0.59 11.24
C LEU A 103 18.79 -2.00 10.80
N THR A 104 19.42 -3.02 11.37
CA THR A 104 18.96 -4.42 11.30
C THR A 104 17.75 -4.64 12.20
N LEU A 105 17.02 -5.74 12.04
CA LEU A 105 15.86 -6.06 12.87
C LEU A 105 16.18 -6.04 14.38
N ARG A 106 17.32 -6.62 14.77
CA ARG A 106 17.79 -6.64 16.17
C ARG A 106 18.17 -5.24 16.67
N GLU A 107 18.83 -4.46 15.83
CA GLU A 107 19.16 -3.06 16.14
C GLU A 107 17.88 -2.23 16.30
N THR A 108 16.86 -2.44 15.45
CA THR A 108 15.54 -1.80 15.58
C THR A 108 14.89 -2.14 16.92
N ASP A 109 14.83 -3.42 17.32
CA ASP A 109 14.30 -3.82 18.64
C ASP A 109 15.04 -3.10 19.79
N MET A 110 16.37 -3.09 19.75
CA MET A 110 17.18 -2.37 20.74
C MET A 110 16.85 -0.87 20.80
N VAL A 111 16.71 -0.22 19.65
CA VAL A 111 16.31 1.20 19.56
C VAL A 111 14.92 1.43 20.14
N LEU A 112 13.95 0.58 19.84
CA LEU A 112 12.59 0.69 20.38
C LEU A 112 12.54 0.48 21.90
N ARG A 113 13.55 -0.19 22.48
CA ARG A 113 13.77 -0.31 23.94
C ARG A 113 14.57 0.86 24.55
N GLY A 114 14.95 1.85 23.75
CA GLY A 114 15.65 3.06 24.21
C GLY A 114 17.18 3.00 24.14
N LEU A 115 17.76 1.98 23.51
CA LEU A 115 19.20 1.86 23.31
C LEU A 115 19.65 2.62 22.06
N THR A 116 20.88 3.14 22.08
CA THR A 116 21.54 3.67 20.88
C THR A 116 22.49 2.63 20.30
N ILE A 117 22.60 2.63 18.96
CA ILE A 117 23.45 1.73 18.21
C ILE A 117 24.65 2.50 17.69
N ASP A 118 25.83 2.05 18.08
CA ASP A 118 27.10 2.64 17.65
C ASP A 118 27.20 2.66 16.12
N LYS A 119 27.80 3.72 15.57
CA LYS A 119 28.04 3.94 14.13
C LYS A 119 26.79 3.98 13.23
N LYS A 120 25.59 3.98 13.79
CA LYS A 120 24.35 4.21 13.02
C LYS A 120 23.96 5.68 13.07
N PRO A 121 23.44 6.26 11.97
CA PRO A 121 22.98 7.64 11.98
C PRO A 121 21.90 7.87 13.04
N LEU A 122 21.95 9.00 13.76
CA LEU A 122 20.89 9.36 14.70
C LEU A 122 19.52 9.45 14.02
N LYS A 123 19.51 9.89 12.76
CA LYS A 123 18.33 9.89 11.89
C LYS A 123 17.62 8.52 11.87
N ASP A 124 18.37 7.44 11.68
CA ASP A 124 17.79 6.09 11.58
C ASP A 124 17.11 5.66 12.89
N HIS A 125 17.66 6.09 14.03
CA HIS A 125 17.05 5.86 15.35
C HIS A 125 15.77 6.66 15.52
N MET A 126 15.81 7.96 15.19
CA MET A 126 14.67 8.85 15.26
C MET A 126 13.52 8.36 14.37
N GLU A 127 13.83 7.88 13.16
CA GLU A 127 12.85 7.26 12.27
C GLU A 127 12.20 6.02 12.88
N ALA A 128 12.97 5.14 13.54
CA ALA A 128 12.41 3.95 14.20
C ALA A 128 11.47 4.33 15.36
N VAL A 129 11.90 5.28 16.20
CA VAL A 129 11.10 5.79 17.31
C VAL A 129 9.82 6.47 16.81
N GLY A 130 9.93 7.39 15.84
CA GLY A 130 8.79 8.10 15.27
C GLY A 130 7.79 7.17 14.57
N HIS A 131 8.28 6.10 13.94
CA HIS A 131 7.44 5.05 13.38
C HIS A 131 6.66 4.31 14.48
N LYS A 132 7.31 3.91 15.57
CA LYS A 132 6.61 3.31 16.71
C LYS A 132 5.55 4.25 17.31
N GLU A 133 5.88 5.53 17.49
CA GLU A 133 4.92 6.53 17.99
C GLU A 133 3.71 6.69 17.07
N ALA A 134 3.93 6.71 15.74
CA ALA A 134 2.85 6.76 14.77
C ALA A 134 1.97 5.50 14.81
N PHE A 135 2.56 4.32 15.00
CA PHE A 135 1.82 3.08 15.18
C PHE A 135 0.96 3.10 16.45
N ASP A 136 1.54 3.49 17.59
CA ASP A 136 0.82 3.61 18.85
C ASP A 136 -0.34 4.62 18.75
N PHE A 137 -0.12 5.74 18.08
CA PHE A 137 -1.15 6.74 17.79
C PHE A 137 -2.31 6.17 16.95
N VAL A 138 -2.01 5.45 15.87
CA VAL A 138 -3.02 4.80 15.02
C VAL A 138 -3.83 3.78 15.80
N ARG A 139 -3.16 2.93 16.60
CA ARG A 139 -3.83 1.93 17.44
C ARG A 139 -4.81 2.59 18.42
N ASP A 140 -4.44 3.74 18.99
CA ASP A 140 -5.31 4.47 19.90
C ASP A 140 -6.52 5.10 19.19
N LEU A 141 -6.36 5.56 17.94
CA LEU A 141 -7.47 6.03 17.11
C LEU A 141 -8.47 4.90 16.81
N VAL A 142 -7.96 3.70 16.49
CA VAL A 142 -8.78 2.50 16.23
C VAL A 142 -9.56 2.09 17.48
N LYS A 143 -8.90 2.03 18.65
CA LYS A 143 -9.57 1.74 19.94
C LYS A 143 -10.71 2.71 20.23
N LYS A 144 -10.52 3.99 19.89
CA LYS A 144 -11.50 5.06 20.06
C LYS A 144 -12.50 5.16 18.90
N GLN A 145 -12.40 4.29 17.89
CA GLN A 145 -13.23 4.27 16.68
C GLN A 145 -13.27 5.62 15.94
N ILE A 146 -12.15 6.35 15.95
CA ILE A 146 -12.04 7.63 15.27
C ILE A 146 -11.90 7.39 13.76
N SER A 147 -12.70 8.12 12.97
CA SER A 147 -12.66 8.05 11.51
C SER A 147 -11.45 8.78 10.93
N LEU A 148 -10.91 8.29 9.81
CA LEU A 148 -9.83 8.96 9.10
C LEU A 148 -10.24 10.38 8.69
N SER A 149 -9.34 11.32 8.95
CA SER A 149 -9.45 12.71 8.52
C SER A 149 -8.11 13.21 8.01
N GLU A 150 -8.14 14.30 7.27
CA GLU A 150 -6.92 14.99 6.84
C GLU A 150 -6.01 15.37 8.02
N SER A 151 -6.60 15.84 9.12
CA SER A 151 -5.85 16.19 10.33
C SER A 151 -5.10 14.97 10.89
N ILE A 152 -5.75 13.79 10.92
CA ILE A 152 -5.11 12.54 11.33
C ILE A 152 -3.96 12.15 10.40
N ILE A 153 -4.14 12.28 9.08
CA ILE A 153 -3.06 11.99 8.12
C ILE A 153 -1.85 12.90 8.37
N LYS A 154 -2.10 14.19 8.62
CA LYS A 154 -1.04 15.15 8.95
C LYS A 154 -0.36 14.85 10.28
N GLN A 155 -1.11 14.40 11.30
CA GLN A 155 -0.54 13.97 12.59
C GLN A 155 0.31 12.70 12.46
N ILE A 156 -0.13 11.72 11.67
CA ILE A 156 0.68 10.54 11.35
C ILE A 156 1.98 10.99 10.65
N HIS A 157 1.87 11.85 9.63
CA HIS A 157 3.05 12.40 8.95
C HIS A 157 4.00 13.14 9.90
N TYR A 158 3.45 13.85 10.87
CA TYR A 158 4.22 14.54 11.88
C TYR A 158 5.07 13.58 12.72
N LEU A 159 4.50 12.44 13.13
CA LEU A 159 5.18 11.45 13.98
C LEU A 159 6.26 10.69 13.21
N VAL A 160 5.97 10.22 11.99
CA VAL A 160 6.92 9.44 11.18
C VAL A 160 8.11 10.25 10.66
N LEU A 161 7.96 11.58 10.57
CA LEU A 161 9.02 12.48 10.10
C LEU A 161 9.82 13.07 11.29
N ALA A 162 10.20 12.20 12.22
CA ALA A 162 10.82 12.56 13.49
C ALA A 162 12.20 13.26 13.36
N ASP A 163 12.93 13.04 12.27
CA ASP A 163 14.24 13.65 11.98
C ASP A 163 14.17 15.03 11.31
N LYS A 164 13.04 15.42 10.70
CA LYS A 164 12.89 16.67 9.92
C LYS A 164 11.72 17.52 10.40
N ARG A 165 11.96 18.33 11.44
CA ARG A 165 10.92 19.08 12.15
C ARG A 165 10.11 20.04 11.29
N GLU A 166 10.74 20.73 10.32
CA GLU A 166 10.09 21.80 9.55
C GLU A 166 9.04 21.28 8.55
N ASP A 167 9.16 20.03 8.11
CA ASP A 167 8.28 19.43 7.10
C ASP A 167 7.15 18.59 7.70
N ARG A 168 7.11 18.45 9.03
CA ARG A 168 6.17 17.56 9.72
C ARG A 168 4.72 17.99 9.56
N GLY A 169 3.88 17.06 9.09
CA GLY A 169 2.43 17.27 8.97
C GLY A 169 1.98 18.37 7.98
N VAL A 170 2.87 18.90 7.15
CA VAL A 170 2.54 19.99 6.21
C VAL A 170 2.60 19.49 4.77
N TYR A 171 1.56 19.77 3.99
CA TYR A 171 1.58 19.48 2.56
C TYR A 171 2.69 20.25 1.86
N ARG A 172 3.33 19.62 0.88
CA ARG A 172 4.39 20.25 0.12
C ARG A 172 3.87 21.48 -0.63
N ARG A 173 4.70 22.52 -0.68
CA ARG A 173 4.43 23.77 -1.41
C ARG A 173 5.14 23.84 -2.76
N VAL A 174 5.98 22.84 -3.05
CA VAL A 174 6.78 22.77 -4.26
C VAL A 174 6.40 21.54 -5.10
N PRO A 175 6.49 21.61 -6.43
CA PRO A 175 6.37 20.44 -7.29
C PRO A 175 7.48 19.42 -6.98
N VAL A 176 7.15 18.14 -7.13
CA VAL A 176 8.12 17.03 -6.98
C VAL A 176 7.98 16.07 -8.13
N ARG A 177 9.07 15.35 -8.42
CA ARG A 177 9.10 14.31 -9.45
C ARG A 177 9.62 13.01 -8.86
N ILE A 178 8.93 11.91 -9.14
CA ILE A 178 9.36 10.59 -8.73
C ILE A 178 10.26 10.04 -9.84
N MET A 179 11.55 9.90 -9.56
CA MET A 179 12.50 9.32 -10.52
C MET A 179 12.06 7.91 -10.92
N GLY A 180 11.97 7.66 -12.24
CA GLY A 180 11.58 6.36 -12.79
C GLY A 180 10.07 6.10 -12.85
N ALA A 181 9.22 6.98 -12.31
CA ALA A 181 7.77 6.86 -12.47
C ALA A 181 7.29 7.50 -13.78
N LYS A 182 6.32 6.85 -14.44
CA LYS A 182 5.60 7.45 -15.58
C LYS A 182 4.51 8.43 -15.15
N HIS A 183 4.01 8.27 -13.92
CA HIS A 183 2.98 9.13 -13.36
C HIS A 183 3.61 10.34 -12.67
N GLU A 184 3.04 11.51 -12.90
CA GLU A 184 3.47 12.76 -12.28
C GLU A 184 2.57 13.10 -11.09
N PRO A 185 3.15 13.42 -9.93
CA PRO A 185 2.39 13.87 -8.77
C PRO A 185 1.54 15.10 -9.05
N VAL A 186 0.45 15.22 -8.28
CA VAL A 186 -0.47 16.37 -8.33
C VAL A 186 0.26 17.69 -8.05
N GLN A 187 -0.15 18.80 -8.67
CA GLN A 187 0.47 20.11 -8.36
C GLN A 187 0.14 20.58 -6.93
N PRO A 188 1.04 21.31 -6.24
CA PRO A 188 0.83 21.70 -4.83
C PRO A 188 -0.53 22.32 -4.52
N TYR A 189 -1.00 23.23 -5.38
CA TYR A 189 -2.29 23.92 -5.22
C TYR A 189 -3.51 23.01 -5.38
N LEU A 190 -3.34 21.79 -5.90
CA LEU A 190 -4.39 20.78 -6.05
C LEU A 190 -4.35 19.68 -4.97
N ILE A 191 -3.33 19.65 -4.11
CA ILE A 191 -3.18 18.59 -3.11
C ILE A 191 -4.38 18.55 -2.17
N GLN A 192 -4.76 19.69 -1.58
CA GLN A 192 -5.87 19.78 -0.65
C GLN A 192 -7.20 19.29 -1.25
N PRO A 193 -7.69 19.84 -2.38
CA PRO A 193 -8.96 19.38 -2.96
C PRO A 193 -8.91 17.91 -3.40
N LYS A 194 -7.74 17.39 -3.83
CA LYS A 194 -7.59 15.97 -4.16
C LYS A 194 -7.62 15.06 -2.92
N MET A 195 -7.04 15.51 -1.81
CA MET A 195 -7.09 14.78 -0.54
C MET A 195 -8.51 14.75 0.05
N GLU A 196 -9.25 15.86 -0.05
CA GLU A 196 -10.66 15.93 0.32
C GLU A 196 -11.50 14.94 -0.51
N GLN A 197 -11.33 14.96 -1.84
CA GLN A 197 -12.00 14.04 -2.77
C GLN A 197 -11.66 12.56 -2.47
N LEU A 198 -10.39 12.27 -2.18
CA LEU A 198 -9.92 10.92 -1.84
C LEU A 198 -10.58 10.40 -0.56
N LEU A 199 -10.61 11.22 0.49
CA LEU A 199 -11.24 10.87 1.77
C LEU A 199 -12.75 10.69 1.64
N GLU A 200 -13.42 11.53 0.85
CA GLU A 200 -14.85 11.37 0.56
C GLU A 200 -15.13 10.06 -0.17
N THR A 201 -14.36 9.76 -1.22
CA THR A 201 -14.51 8.52 -1.99
C THR A 201 -14.28 7.30 -1.08
N TYR A 202 -13.27 7.35 -0.22
CA TYR A 202 -13.00 6.28 0.74
C TYR A 202 -14.16 6.07 1.73
N ARG A 203 -14.74 7.14 2.27
CA ARG A 203 -15.87 7.05 3.22
C ARG A 203 -17.15 6.54 2.57
N ASN A 204 -17.41 6.92 1.33
CA ASN A 204 -18.66 6.60 0.63
C ASN A 204 -18.62 5.25 -0.11
N SER A 205 -17.44 4.64 -0.29
CA SER A 205 -17.31 3.34 -0.94
C SER A 205 -17.89 2.21 -0.08
N THR A 206 -18.78 1.43 -0.67
CA THR A 206 -19.34 0.18 -0.13
C THR A 206 -18.56 -1.05 -0.55
N ASP A 207 -17.43 -0.88 -1.25
CA ASP A 207 -16.57 -1.97 -1.66
C ASP A 207 -15.99 -2.71 -0.45
N HIS A 208 -15.54 -3.94 -0.70
CA HIS A 208 -14.78 -4.70 0.27
C HIS A 208 -13.57 -3.89 0.78
N ILE A 209 -13.27 -3.96 2.08
CA ILE A 209 -12.23 -3.13 2.72
C ILE A 209 -10.86 -3.25 2.04
N ILE A 210 -10.50 -4.46 1.58
CA ILE A 210 -9.20 -4.72 0.95
C ILE A 210 -9.01 -3.93 -0.37
N PRO A 211 -9.86 -4.07 -1.40
CA PRO A 211 -9.74 -3.25 -2.61
C PRO A 211 -9.96 -1.76 -2.34
N ARG A 212 -10.81 -1.40 -1.38
CA ARG A 212 -10.99 0.00 -0.96
C ARG A 212 -9.70 0.62 -0.42
N LEU A 213 -8.97 -0.08 0.45
CA LEU A 213 -7.66 0.35 0.96
C LEU A 213 -6.59 0.34 -0.13
N ALA A 214 -6.60 -0.65 -1.02
CA ALA A 214 -5.66 -0.69 -2.14
C ALA A 214 -5.84 0.51 -3.08
N TRP A 215 -7.09 0.88 -3.39
CA TRP A 215 -7.38 2.06 -4.19
C TRP A 215 -6.99 3.35 -3.46
N PHE A 216 -7.35 3.48 -2.18
CA PHE A 216 -6.95 4.63 -1.35
C PHE A 216 -5.42 4.83 -1.36
N HIS A 217 -4.68 3.72 -1.22
CA HIS A 217 -3.24 3.74 -1.26
C HIS A 217 -2.67 4.21 -2.61
N ILE A 218 -3.18 3.69 -3.72
CA ILE A 218 -2.76 4.08 -5.07
C ILE A 218 -3.03 5.56 -5.34
N GLU A 219 -4.19 6.06 -4.95
CA GLU A 219 -4.53 7.47 -5.16
C GLU A 219 -3.72 8.39 -4.24
N PHE A 220 -3.54 8.01 -2.98
CA PHE A 220 -2.72 8.77 -2.04
C PHE A 220 -1.26 8.91 -2.52
N GLU A 221 -0.70 7.84 -3.05
CA GLU A 221 0.60 7.79 -3.73
C GLU A 221 0.67 8.73 -4.95
N GLY A 222 -0.38 8.75 -5.76
CA GLY A 222 -0.48 9.62 -6.94
C GLY A 222 -0.59 11.10 -6.57
N ILE A 223 -1.32 11.43 -5.51
CA ILE A 223 -1.39 12.80 -4.97
C ILE A 223 -0.01 13.22 -4.45
N HIS A 224 0.65 12.31 -3.73
CA HIS A 224 1.97 12.54 -3.14
C HIS A 224 2.01 13.82 -2.27
N PRO A 225 1.20 13.91 -1.21
CA PRO A 225 0.89 15.19 -0.56
C PRO A 225 2.06 15.82 0.22
N PHE A 226 3.08 15.05 0.58
CA PHE A 226 4.19 15.47 1.44
C PHE A 226 5.53 15.45 0.70
N ILE A 227 6.51 16.24 1.16
CA ILE A 227 7.83 16.36 0.52
C ILE A 227 8.71 15.13 0.77
N GLU A 228 8.64 14.54 1.97
CA GLU A 228 9.29 13.29 2.34
C GLU A 228 8.27 12.13 2.36
N TRP A 229 7.63 11.97 1.21
CA TRP A 229 6.49 11.09 0.99
C TRP A 229 6.74 9.61 1.34
N LYS A 230 7.98 9.12 1.10
CA LYS A 230 8.27 7.68 1.09
C LYS A 230 7.89 7.00 2.41
N ARG A 231 7.92 7.79 3.49
CA ARG A 231 7.65 7.41 4.89
C ARG A 231 6.18 7.20 5.24
N MET A 232 5.27 7.74 4.44
CA MET A 232 3.83 7.62 4.64
C MET A 232 3.21 6.38 4.00
N ARG A 233 3.99 5.66 3.18
CA ARG A 233 3.50 4.63 2.28
C ARG A 233 2.67 3.56 2.99
N LYS A 234 3.12 3.06 4.14
CA LYS A 234 2.50 1.91 4.82
C LYS A 234 1.40 2.29 5.83
N TYR A 235 1.48 3.48 6.40
CA TYR A 235 0.43 4.03 7.28
C TYR A 235 -0.87 4.36 6.58
N VAL A 236 -0.89 4.31 5.26
CA VAL A 236 -2.09 4.51 4.43
C VAL A 236 -2.73 3.15 4.11
N GLN A 237 -1.95 2.06 4.17
CA GLN A 237 -2.42 0.70 3.88
C GLN A 237 -3.05 0.01 5.10
N ASN A 238 -2.58 0.28 6.31
CA ASN A 238 -2.95 -0.51 7.50
C ASN A 238 -3.82 0.14 8.61
N PRO A 239 -4.11 1.45 8.68
CA PRO A 239 -4.75 2.01 9.87
C PRO A 239 -6.25 1.66 10.00
N PHE A 240 -6.88 1.12 8.95
CA PHE A 240 -8.33 0.87 8.93
C PHE A 240 -8.75 -0.56 8.63
N SER A 241 -7.81 -1.50 8.49
CA SER A 241 -8.13 -2.93 8.54
C SER A 241 -8.67 -3.29 9.95
N GLU A 242 -8.24 -2.56 10.98
CA GLU A 242 -8.63 -2.77 12.37
C GLU A 242 -10.01 -2.15 12.71
N ASN A 243 -10.44 -1.05 12.08
CA ASN A 243 -11.79 -0.49 12.31
C ASN A 243 -12.94 -1.45 11.88
N HIS A 244 -12.66 -2.49 11.09
CA HIS A 244 -13.60 -3.58 10.82
C HIS A 244 -13.36 -4.81 11.71
N ALA A 245 -12.22 -4.91 12.40
CA ALA A 245 -12.00 -5.88 13.47
C ALA A 245 -12.69 -5.44 14.78
N SER A 246 -12.79 -4.15 15.05
CA SER A 246 -13.44 -3.59 16.26
C SER A 246 -14.96 -3.82 16.35
N LYS A 247 -15.61 -4.41 15.33
CA LYS A 247 -17.00 -4.88 15.44
C LYS A 247 -17.12 -6.24 16.15
N THR A 248 -16.00 -6.89 16.46
CA THR A 248 -15.94 -8.11 17.28
C THR A 248 -15.06 -7.84 18.49
N ASN A 249 -15.69 -7.25 19.51
CA ASN A 249 -15.28 -7.19 20.92
C ASN A 249 -13.82 -6.79 21.22
N LEU A 250 -13.66 -5.52 21.62
CA LEU A 250 -12.96 -5.25 22.88
C LEU A 250 -13.73 -5.92 24.04
#